data_AF-A0A2A4CFL2-F1
#
_entry.id   AF-A0A2A4CFL2-F1
#
_cell.length_a   1.000
_cell.length_b   1.000
_cell.length_c   1.000
_cell.angle_alpha   90.00
_cell.angle_beta   90.00
_cell.angle_gamma   90.00
#
_symmetry.space_group_name_H-M   'P 1'
#
loop_
_entity.id
_entity.type
_entity.pdbx_description
1 polymer ?
#
loop_
_entity_poly.entity_id
_entity_poly.type
_entity_poly.pdbx_seq_one_letter_code
_entity_poly.pdbx_strand_id
1 'polypeptide(L)'
;MLIQFSALRGLPLNLTTGVRSYRNMEIYGEPEHRRYDSTMYGFADMVSLTFGAPDVQRAGSNTVRLLTPESLLPGDMLVQANDRAGIGHHVQMVTAVSPSSIAIMQGNSSGVIVRPFTTIMRIFGRNRADPQSDSYAGMGVENGLYTPGEDGWDYRNRTTGAEVKDFLKQFQLYRWNFTTFNQ
;
A
#
# COMPACT_ATOMS: atom_id res chain seq x y z
N MET A 1 -1.91 -8.18 -8.21
CA MET A 1 -1.71 -6.76 -7.82
C MET A 1 -1.25 -5.92 -9.02
N LEU A 2 -1.39 -4.59 -9.03
CA LEU A 2 -1.03 -3.69 -10.15
C LEU A 2 0.39 -3.94 -10.69
N ILE A 3 1.35 -4.12 -9.79
CA ILE A 3 2.77 -4.41 -10.10
C ILE A 3 2.90 -5.70 -10.92
N GLN A 4 2.32 -6.81 -10.44
CA GLN A 4 2.32 -8.09 -11.17
C GLN A 4 1.55 -8.01 -12.49
N PHE A 5 0.41 -7.32 -12.50
CA PHE A 5 -0.40 -7.12 -13.71
C PHE A 5 0.39 -6.38 -14.79
N SER A 6 1.08 -5.31 -14.39
CA SER A 6 1.86 -4.45 -15.29
C SER A 6 3.13 -5.16 -15.75
N ALA A 7 3.82 -5.84 -14.84
CA ALA A 7 4.94 -6.71 -15.14
C ALA A 7 4.54 -7.72 -16.22
N LEU A 8 3.61 -8.64 -15.95
CA LEU A 8 3.19 -9.71 -16.87
C LEU A 8 2.73 -9.24 -18.25
N ARG A 9 2.28 -7.98 -18.36
CA ARG A 9 1.79 -7.39 -19.62
C ARG A 9 2.76 -6.41 -20.27
N GLY A 10 3.96 -6.22 -19.70
CA GLY A 10 4.94 -5.25 -20.21
C GLY A 10 4.43 -3.81 -20.21
N LEU A 11 3.49 -3.47 -19.33
CA LEU A 11 2.94 -2.11 -19.24
C LEU A 11 3.89 -1.24 -18.42
N PRO A 12 4.34 -0.08 -18.91
CA PRO A 12 5.30 0.76 -18.18
C PRO A 12 4.73 1.19 -16.82
N LEU A 13 5.53 0.96 -15.77
CA LEU A 13 5.23 1.30 -14.39
C LEU A 13 6.48 1.90 -13.76
N ASN A 14 6.35 3.10 -13.19
CA ASN A 14 7.41 3.79 -12.47
C ASN A 14 6.99 4.06 -11.02
N LEU A 15 7.73 3.52 -10.06
CA LEU A 15 7.45 3.66 -8.62
C LEU A 15 8.66 4.23 -7.87
N THR A 16 8.47 5.34 -7.16
CA THR A 16 9.57 6.04 -6.48
C THR A 16 9.51 5.86 -4.97
N THR A 17 10.64 5.50 -4.36
CA THR A 17 10.86 5.43 -2.91
C THR A 17 11.74 6.59 -2.46
N GLY A 18 12.06 6.67 -1.16
CA GLY A 18 12.98 7.69 -0.62
C GLY A 18 14.41 7.64 -1.12
N VAL A 19 14.81 6.56 -1.78
CA VAL A 19 16.20 6.35 -2.18
C VAL A 19 16.36 6.02 -3.66
N ARG A 20 15.30 5.58 -4.35
CA ARG A 20 15.36 5.18 -5.77
C ARG A 20 14.00 5.12 -6.45
N SER A 21 14.00 5.05 -7.77
CA SER A 21 12.83 4.75 -8.59
C SER A 21 12.95 3.37 -9.24
N TYR A 22 11.85 2.63 -9.32
CA TYR A 22 11.76 1.32 -9.94
C TYR A 22 11.00 1.43 -11.25
N ARG A 23 11.51 0.80 -12.31
CA ARG A 23 10.83 0.68 -13.60
C ARG A 23 10.74 -0.80 -13.99
N ASN A 24 9.56 -1.26 -14.41
CA ASN A 24 9.38 -2.64 -14.83
C ASN A 24 9.81 -2.91 -16.29
N MET A 25 9.97 -1.83 -17.06
CA MET A 25 10.52 -1.83 -18.41
C MET A 25 11.79 -0.99 -18.37
N GLU A 26 12.90 -1.60 -17.97
CA GLU A 26 14.18 -0.91 -17.90
C GLU A 26 14.92 -1.06 -19.24
N ILE A 27 15.13 0.06 -19.93
CA ILE A 27 15.77 0.08 -21.27
C ILE A 27 17.30 -0.06 -21.14
N TYR A 28 17.87 0.30 -19.98
CA TYR A 28 19.30 0.21 -19.69
C TYR A 28 19.51 -0.25 -18.25
N GLY A 29 20.36 -1.26 -18.05
CA GLY A 29 20.75 -1.71 -16.72
C GLY A 29 21.58 -0.63 -16.01
N GLU A 30 20.94 0.14 -15.15
CA GLU A 30 21.59 1.14 -14.30
C GLU A 30 22.62 0.45 -13.37
N PRO A 31 23.82 1.02 -13.16
CA PRO A 31 24.84 0.48 -12.25
C PRO A 31 24.39 0.31 -10.78
N GLU A 32 23.23 0.85 -10.44
CA GLU A 32 22.57 0.77 -9.13
C GLU A 32 21.89 -0.59 -8.85
N HIS A 33 21.72 -1.42 -9.89
CA HIS A 33 20.98 -2.70 -9.84
C HIS A 33 21.87 -3.93 -9.60
N ARG A 34 23.13 -3.76 -9.20
CA ARG A 34 24.14 -4.85 -9.05
C ARG A 34 23.73 -6.04 -8.19
N ARG A 35 22.63 -5.96 -7.43
CA ARG A 35 22.15 -7.05 -6.56
C ARG A 35 20.92 -7.79 -7.07
N TYR A 36 20.19 -7.27 -8.06
CA TYR A 36 18.91 -7.83 -8.49
C TYR A 36 18.70 -7.64 -9.99
N ASP A 37 18.28 -8.71 -10.67
CA ASP A 37 17.95 -8.68 -12.09
C ASP A 37 16.75 -7.75 -12.33
N SER A 38 16.93 -6.70 -13.15
CA SER A 38 15.84 -5.85 -13.65
C SER A 38 15.01 -6.53 -14.74
N THR A 39 14.56 -7.74 -14.43
CA THR A 39 13.57 -8.44 -15.24
C THR A 39 12.17 -8.09 -14.72
N MET A 40 11.17 -8.36 -15.54
CA MET A 40 9.75 -8.35 -15.16
C MET A 40 9.48 -9.09 -13.83
N TYR A 41 10.25 -10.14 -13.53
CA TYR A 41 10.15 -10.92 -12.31
C TYR A 41 10.89 -10.26 -11.13
N GLY A 42 12.11 -9.76 -11.34
CA GLY A 42 12.86 -9.09 -10.27
C GLY A 42 12.28 -7.74 -9.86
N PHE A 43 11.61 -7.01 -10.76
CA PHE A 43 10.91 -5.77 -10.44
C PHE A 43 9.83 -5.96 -9.35
N ALA A 44 9.00 -7.00 -9.48
CA ALA A 44 7.92 -7.25 -8.52
C ALA A 44 8.46 -7.60 -7.13
N ASP A 45 9.53 -8.40 -7.06
CA ASP A 45 10.20 -8.78 -5.82
C ASP A 45 10.86 -7.57 -5.15
N MET A 46 11.53 -6.73 -5.95
CA MET A 46 12.19 -5.51 -5.48
C MET A 46 11.22 -4.50 -4.89
N VAL A 47 10.10 -4.26 -5.57
CA VAL A 47 9.05 -3.38 -5.06
C VAL A 47 8.46 -3.97 -3.78
N SER A 48 8.18 -5.28 -3.74
CA SER A 48 7.63 -5.95 -2.56
C SER A 48 8.54 -5.82 -1.33
N LEU A 49 9.86 -5.83 -1.51
CA LEU A 49 10.84 -5.75 -0.43
C LEU A 49 11.02 -4.37 0.21
N THR A 50 10.62 -3.31 -0.50
CA THR A 50 11.14 -1.96 -0.21
C THR A 50 10.11 -0.85 -0.33
N PHE A 51 9.00 -1.08 -1.03
CA PHE A 51 7.94 -0.12 -1.19
C PHE A 51 6.91 -0.33 -0.08
N GLY A 52 6.75 0.68 0.78
CA GLY A 52 5.86 0.62 1.93
C GLY A 52 4.70 1.61 1.86
N ALA A 53 3.86 1.59 2.89
CA ALA A 53 2.79 2.57 3.08
C ALA A 53 3.26 4.05 2.98
N PRO A 54 4.45 4.45 3.50
CA PRO A 54 4.95 5.81 3.31
C PRO A 54 5.19 6.19 1.85
N ASP A 55 5.59 5.24 1.00
CA ASP A 55 5.90 5.51 -0.40
C ASP A 55 4.63 5.73 -1.23
N VAL A 56 3.48 5.18 -0.82
CA VAL A 56 2.16 5.49 -1.39
C VAL A 56 1.83 6.97 -1.20
N GLN A 57 2.25 7.61 -0.11
CA GLN A 57 1.96 9.01 0.18
C GLN A 57 2.77 10.02 -0.65
N ARG A 58 3.66 9.56 -1.53
CA ARG A 58 4.46 10.42 -2.42
C ARG A 58 3.58 11.02 -3.52
N ALA A 59 2.75 11.99 -3.14
CA ALA A 59 1.86 12.72 -4.02
C ALA A 59 2.66 13.48 -5.10
N GLY A 60 2.13 13.50 -6.32
CA GLY A 60 2.79 14.06 -7.50
C GLY A 60 3.79 13.12 -8.17
N SER A 61 4.24 12.07 -7.48
CA SER A 61 5.10 11.02 -8.06
C SER A 61 4.32 9.72 -8.25
N ASN A 62 4.03 9.00 -7.15
CA ASN A 62 3.38 7.69 -7.22
C ASN A 62 1.87 7.80 -7.26
N THR A 63 1.35 8.83 -6.59
CA THR A 63 -0.08 9.00 -6.36
C THR A 63 -0.51 10.46 -6.51
N VAL A 64 -1.81 10.67 -6.57
CA VAL A 64 -2.46 11.96 -6.39
C VAL A 64 -3.29 11.87 -5.11
N ARG A 65 -3.21 12.89 -4.25
CA ARG A 65 -3.99 12.93 -3.02
C ARG A 65 -5.45 13.27 -3.34
N LEU A 66 -6.36 12.46 -2.82
CA LEU A 66 -7.79 12.71 -2.85
C LEU A 66 -8.20 13.43 -1.57
N LEU A 67 -9.15 14.37 -1.68
CA LEU A 67 -9.55 15.22 -0.56
C LEU A 67 -10.78 14.69 0.17
N THR A 68 -11.64 13.93 -0.51
CA THR A 68 -12.91 13.50 0.06
C THR A 68 -13.22 12.02 -0.28
N PRO A 69 -13.92 11.29 0.60
CA PRO A 69 -14.31 9.91 0.36
C PRO A 69 -15.19 9.72 -0.90
N GLU A 70 -15.98 10.72 -1.27
CA GLU A 70 -16.88 10.68 -2.43
C GLU A 70 -16.11 10.65 -3.77
N SER A 71 -14.83 11.06 -3.75
CA SER A 71 -13.97 11.01 -4.92
C SER A 71 -13.31 9.64 -5.15
N LEU A 72 -13.48 8.70 -4.20
CA LEU A 72 -12.88 7.37 -4.27
C LEU A 72 -13.50 6.53 -5.40
N LEU A 73 -12.64 5.77 -6.04
CA LEU A 73 -12.99 4.77 -7.05
C LEU A 73 -12.33 3.42 -6.69
N PRO A 74 -12.85 2.30 -7.22
CA PRO A 74 -12.16 1.02 -7.13
C PRO A 74 -10.71 1.12 -7.62
N GLY A 75 -9.78 0.58 -6.84
CA GLY A 75 -8.33 0.65 -7.07
C GLY A 75 -7.62 1.81 -6.37
N ASP A 76 -8.34 2.76 -5.80
CA ASP A 76 -7.76 3.78 -4.92
C ASP A 76 -7.31 3.17 -3.59
N MET A 77 -6.47 3.92 -2.87
CA MET A 77 -5.80 3.47 -1.65
C MET A 77 -6.15 4.38 -0.48
N LEU A 78 -6.44 3.76 0.67
CA LEU A 78 -6.53 4.44 1.94
C LEU A 78 -5.25 4.14 2.73
N VAL A 79 -4.51 5.19 3.09
CA VAL A 79 -3.27 5.07 3.85
C VAL A 79 -3.51 5.54 5.27
N GLN A 80 -3.45 4.63 6.26
CA GLN A 80 -3.59 4.97 7.66
C GLN A 80 -2.35 5.75 8.10
N ALA A 81 -2.55 7.00 8.51
CA ALA A 81 -1.47 7.95 8.71
C ALA A 81 -1.77 9.01 9.77
N ASN A 82 -3.03 9.41 9.93
CA ASN A 82 -3.38 10.53 10.80
C ASN A 82 -3.27 10.17 12.29
N ASP A 83 -3.31 8.88 12.62
CA ASP A 83 -2.96 8.33 13.93
C ASP A 83 -1.44 8.34 14.22
N ARG A 84 -0.62 8.68 13.22
CA ARG A 84 0.84 8.68 13.30
C ARG A 84 1.47 9.92 12.67
N ALA A 85 1.00 11.10 13.07
CA ALA A 85 1.55 12.39 12.62
C ALA A 85 1.65 12.53 11.10
N GLY A 86 0.74 11.89 10.35
CA GLY A 86 0.70 11.91 8.89
C GLY A 86 1.63 10.91 8.20
N ILE A 87 2.30 10.01 8.92
CA ILE A 87 3.18 8.99 8.33
C ILE A 87 2.41 7.68 8.14
N GLY A 88 2.25 7.29 6.88
CA GLY A 88 1.57 6.08 6.46
C GLY A 88 2.24 4.83 7.01
N HIS A 89 1.46 3.95 7.62
CA HIS A 89 1.97 2.69 8.17
C HIS A 89 1.11 1.48 7.83
N HIS A 90 -0.10 1.71 7.33
CA HIS A 90 -1.00 0.67 6.82
C HIS A 90 -1.71 1.14 5.55
N VAL A 91 -2.00 0.22 4.63
CA VAL A 91 -2.70 0.51 3.37
C VAL A 91 -3.88 -0.43 3.19
N GLN A 92 -5.02 0.14 2.85
CA GLN A 92 -6.22 -0.58 2.40
C GLN A 92 -6.50 -0.20 0.94
N MET A 93 -6.99 -1.16 0.14
CA MET A 93 -7.34 -0.92 -1.25
C MET A 93 -8.87 -0.90 -1.40
N VAL A 94 -9.39 0.13 -2.05
CA VAL A 94 -10.82 0.24 -2.38
C VAL A 94 -11.17 -0.77 -3.45
N THR A 95 -12.23 -1.56 -3.23
CA THR A 95 -12.72 -2.57 -4.18
C THR A 95 -14.08 -2.22 -4.76
N ALA A 96 -14.91 -1.46 -4.02
CA ALA A 96 -16.17 -0.94 -4.51
C ALA A 96 -16.56 0.35 -3.76
N VAL A 97 -17.29 1.24 -4.43
CA VAL A 97 -17.82 2.48 -3.84
C VAL A 97 -19.29 2.63 -4.26
N SER A 98 -20.09 3.13 -3.34
CA SER A 98 -21.49 3.52 -3.54
C SER A 98 -21.81 4.74 -2.67
N PRO A 99 -22.96 5.42 -2.86
CA PRO A 99 -23.32 6.56 -2.01
C PRO A 99 -23.38 6.25 -0.52
N SER A 100 -23.56 4.98 -0.13
CA SER A 100 -23.73 4.54 1.25
C SER A 100 -22.64 3.58 1.75
N SER A 101 -21.62 3.28 0.94
CA SER A 101 -20.54 2.40 1.39
C SER A 101 -19.27 2.47 0.56
N ILE A 102 -18.15 2.17 1.22
CA ILE A 102 -16.83 1.95 0.61
C ILE A 102 -16.35 0.56 1.04
N ALA A 103 -16.24 -0.37 0.10
CA ALA A 103 -15.69 -1.70 0.35
C ALA A 103 -14.18 -1.70 0.12
N ILE A 104 -13.45 -2.40 0.99
CA ILE A 104 -11.99 -2.46 0.96
C ILE A 104 -11.48 -3.88 1.11
N MET A 105 -10.26 -4.10 0.64
CA MET A 105 -9.42 -5.24 0.97
C MET A 105 -8.16 -4.76 1.69
N GLN A 106 -7.71 -5.53 2.67
CA GLN A 106 -6.48 -5.23 3.41
C GLN A 106 -5.71 -6.49 3.77
N GLY A 107 -4.39 -6.38 3.82
CA GLY A 107 -3.57 -7.33 4.55
C GLY A 107 -3.63 -7.02 6.05
N ASN A 108 -3.45 -8.03 6.89
CA ASN A 108 -3.26 -7.83 8.32
C ASN A 108 -1.93 -8.48 8.73
N SER A 109 -1.36 -8.06 9.86
CA SER A 109 -0.19 -8.70 10.46
C SER A 109 -0.56 -9.29 11.82
N SER A 110 -0.38 -10.59 12.02
CA SER A 110 -0.61 -11.24 13.31
C SER A 110 0.61 -11.00 14.21
N GLY A 111 0.64 -9.84 14.84
CA GLY A 111 1.68 -9.52 15.80
C GLY A 111 1.63 -8.08 16.21
N VAL A 112 1.70 -7.83 17.52
CA VAL A 112 1.74 -6.50 18.12
C VAL A 112 2.84 -5.66 17.45
N ILE A 113 2.46 -4.71 16.59
CA ILE A 113 3.35 -3.70 16.02
C ILE A 113 3.41 -2.52 16.99
N VAL A 114 4.07 -2.73 18.14
CA VAL A 114 4.46 -1.63 19.02
C VAL A 114 5.97 -1.50 19.04
N ARG A 115 6.45 -0.26 19.02
CA ARG A 115 7.83 0.03 19.42
C ARG A 115 7.99 -0.47 20.87
N PRO A 116 9.05 -1.23 21.20
CA PRO A 116 10.36 -1.24 20.54
C PRO A 116 10.65 -2.48 19.66
N PHE A 117 9.71 -3.42 19.49
CA PHE A 117 10.00 -4.72 18.84
C PHE A 117 10.45 -4.61 17.38
N THR A 118 9.90 -3.66 16.62
CA THR A 118 10.28 -3.41 15.21
C THR A 118 11.68 -2.83 15.05
N THR A 119 12.22 -2.19 16.09
CA THR A 119 13.57 -1.59 16.08
C THR A 119 14.65 -2.65 16.34
N ILE A 120 14.39 -3.57 17.27
CA ILE A 120 15.29 -4.68 17.59
C ILE A 120 15.40 -5.65 16.41
N MET A 121 14.30 -5.99 15.75
CA MET A 121 14.32 -6.91 14.60
C MET A 121 15.08 -6.37 13.38
N ARG A 122 15.08 -5.04 13.17
CA ARG A 122 15.88 -4.36 12.14
C ARG A 122 17.38 -4.41 12.42
N ILE A 123 17.79 -4.42 13.70
CA ILE A 123 19.18 -4.55 14.13
C ILE A 123 19.71 -5.98 13.90
N PHE A 124 18.85 -7.00 13.98
CA PHE A 124 19.19 -8.41 13.72
C PHE A 124 19.08 -8.84 12.25
N GLY A 125 18.99 -7.90 11.29
CA GLY A 125 19.05 -8.20 9.86
C GLY A 125 17.80 -8.89 9.27
N ARG A 126 16.70 -8.99 10.01
CA ARG A 126 15.43 -9.50 9.49
C ARG A 126 14.58 -8.34 8.98
N ASN A 127 14.47 -8.19 7.67
CA ASN A 127 13.53 -7.27 7.06
C ASN A 127 12.13 -7.89 7.11
N ARG A 128 11.21 -7.37 7.93
CA ARG A 128 9.83 -7.88 7.95
C ARG A 128 9.00 -7.44 6.74
N ALA A 129 9.50 -6.50 5.93
CA ALA A 129 8.99 -6.25 4.59
C ALA A 129 9.49 -7.29 3.56
N ASP A 130 10.22 -8.32 4.02
CA ASP A 130 10.50 -9.50 3.21
C ASP A 130 9.20 -10.28 2.96
N PRO A 131 8.76 -10.46 1.70
CA PRO A 131 7.62 -11.30 1.38
C PRO A 131 7.81 -12.77 1.80
N GLN A 132 9.05 -13.18 2.12
CA GLN A 132 9.37 -14.49 2.72
C GLN A 132 9.38 -14.48 4.26
N SER A 133 9.07 -13.36 4.91
CA SER A 133 8.92 -13.29 6.36
C SER A 133 7.66 -14.05 6.81
N ASP A 134 7.82 -15.00 7.74
CA ASP A 134 6.74 -15.77 8.37
C ASP A 134 5.60 -14.90 8.96
N SER A 135 5.86 -13.61 9.20
CA SER A 135 4.86 -12.65 9.69
C SER A 135 3.83 -12.22 8.65
N TYR A 136 4.14 -12.38 7.35
CA TYR A 136 3.24 -12.09 6.22
C TYR A 136 2.83 -13.38 5.48
N ALA A 137 3.68 -14.41 5.49
CA ALA A 137 3.39 -15.69 4.85
C ALA A 137 2.22 -16.41 5.56
N GLY A 138 1.05 -16.45 4.91
CA GLY A 138 -0.12 -17.21 5.36
C GLY A 138 -1.30 -16.39 5.91
N MET A 139 -1.15 -15.07 6.05
CA MET A 139 -2.25 -14.20 6.48
C MET A 139 -3.18 -13.89 5.30
N GLY A 140 -4.44 -14.32 5.40
CA GLY A 140 -5.45 -14.08 4.38
C GLY A 140 -5.77 -12.60 4.22
N VAL A 141 -6.13 -12.20 3.01
CA VAL A 141 -6.67 -10.86 2.75
C VAL A 141 -8.02 -10.74 3.46
N GLU A 142 -8.17 -9.69 4.26
CA GLU A 142 -9.41 -9.38 4.96
C GLU A 142 -10.24 -8.38 4.17
N ASN A 143 -11.56 -8.48 4.32
CA ASN A 143 -12.51 -7.56 3.69
C ASN A 143 -13.06 -6.60 4.74
N GLY A 144 -13.14 -5.32 4.40
CA GLY A 144 -13.72 -4.28 5.23
C GLY A 144 -14.82 -3.53 4.51
N LEU A 145 -15.66 -2.86 5.29
CA LEU A 145 -16.71 -1.99 4.80
C LEU A 145 -16.71 -0.71 5.63
N TYR A 146 -16.69 0.43 4.96
CA TYR A 146 -17.05 1.69 5.57
C TYR A 146 -18.49 2.06 5.22
N THR A 147 -19.23 2.58 6.19
CA THR A 147 -20.59 3.11 6.01
C THR A 147 -20.73 4.46 6.71
N PRO A 148 -21.57 5.38 6.19
CA PRO A 148 -21.84 6.65 6.86
C PRO A 148 -22.40 6.41 8.27
N GLY A 149 -21.80 7.09 9.26
CA GLY A 149 -22.28 7.21 10.64
C GLY A 149 -22.64 8.67 10.95
N GLU A 150 -22.87 8.98 12.22
CA GLU A 150 -23.24 10.34 12.65
C GLU A 150 -22.09 11.35 12.47
N ASP A 151 -20.87 10.96 12.85
CA ASP A 151 -19.70 11.85 12.87
C ASP A 151 -18.76 11.68 11.67
N GLY A 152 -18.99 10.66 10.83
CA GLY A 152 -18.08 10.32 9.74
C GLY A 152 -18.36 8.94 9.17
N TRP A 153 -17.30 8.17 8.91
CA TRP A 153 -17.43 6.85 8.28
C TRP A 153 -17.01 5.74 9.25
N ASP A 154 -17.99 4.95 9.66
CA ASP A 154 -17.81 3.79 10.53
C ASP A 154 -17.22 2.63 9.74
N TYR A 155 -16.35 1.86 10.37
CA TYR A 155 -15.69 0.69 9.80
C TYR A 155 -16.24 -0.60 10.39
N ARG A 156 -16.43 -1.60 9.54
CA ARG A 156 -16.66 -2.99 9.91
C ARG A 156 -15.74 -3.92 9.14
N ASN A 157 -15.00 -4.75 9.87
CA ASN A 157 -14.28 -5.88 9.33
C ASN A 157 -15.27 -7.02 9.05
N ARG A 158 -15.43 -7.40 7.78
CA ARG A 158 -16.35 -8.49 7.39
C ARG A 158 -15.76 -9.88 7.64
N THR A 159 -14.45 -9.98 7.83
CA THR A 159 -13.77 -11.24 8.14
C THR A 159 -13.82 -11.55 9.64
N THR A 160 -13.54 -10.56 10.50
CA THR A 160 -13.48 -10.76 11.96
C THR A 160 -14.71 -10.29 12.72
N GLY A 161 -15.56 -9.46 12.10
CA GLY A 161 -16.72 -8.83 12.74
C GLY A 161 -16.39 -7.59 13.58
N ALA A 162 -15.12 -7.18 13.68
CA ALA A 162 -14.73 -5.99 14.43
C ALA A 162 -15.34 -4.70 13.85
N GLU A 163 -15.76 -3.79 14.71
CA GLU A 163 -16.35 -2.50 14.34
C GLU A 163 -15.63 -1.34 15.03
N VAL A 164 -15.46 -0.22 14.31
CA VAL A 164 -14.83 1.00 14.81
C VAL A 164 -15.58 2.22 14.28
N LYS A 165 -16.03 3.10 15.17
CA LYS A 165 -16.75 4.33 14.81
C LYS A 165 -15.81 5.37 14.23
N ASP A 166 -16.28 6.07 13.19
CA ASP A 166 -15.57 7.16 12.51
C ASP A 166 -14.08 6.86 12.28
N PHE A 167 -13.79 5.70 11.68
CA PHE A 167 -12.42 5.20 11.54
C PHE A 167 -11.72 5.77 10.30
N LEU A 168 -12.49 6.14 9.27
CA LEU A 168 -11.93 6.66 8.02
C LEU A 168 -11.10 7.94 8.23
N LYS A 169 -11.39 8.74 9.27
CA LYS A 169 -10.61 9.92 9.61
C LYS A 169 -9.13 9.64 9.88
N GLN A 170 -8.77 8.39 10.20
CA GLN A 170 -7.38 7.99 10.41
C GLN A 170 -6.60 7.86 9.10
N PHE A 171 -7.29 7.87 7.97
CA PHE A 171 -6.74 7.60 6.65
C PHE A 171 -6.58 8.87 5.82
N GLN A 172 -5.57 8.83 4.98
CA GLN A 172 -5.38 9.74 3.86
C GLN A 172 -5.69 8.98 2.57
N LEU A 173 -6.32 9.65 1.61
CA LEU A 173 -6.87 9.03 0.42
C LEU A 173 -5.96 9.30 -0.79
N TYR A 174 -5.68 8.27 -1.58
CA TYR A 174 -4.74 8.36 -2.71
C TYR A 174 -5.22 7.58 -3.93
N ARG A 175 -4.98 8.15 -5.11
CA ARG A 175 -5.14 7.48 -6.41
C ARG A 175 -3.78 7.28 -7.05
N TRP A 176 -3.57 6.18 -7.77
CA TRP A 176 -2.37 6.00 -8.58
C TRP A 176 -2.18 7.13 -9.59
N ASN A 177 -0.96 7.67 -9.68
CA ASN A 177 -0.64 8.66 -10.69
C ASN A 177 -0.18 7.98 -11.99
N PHE A 178 -1.13 7.60 -12.84
CA PHE A 178 -0.79 6.95 -14.12
C PHE A 178 -0.11 7.89 -15.13
N THR A 179 -0.16 9.21 -14.94
CA THR A 179 0.46 10.16 -15.89
C THR A 179 1.99 10.16 -15.81
N THR A 180 2.54 9.93 -14.62
CA THR A 180 3.98 9.78 -14.38
C THR A 180 4.47 8.34 -14.58
N PHE A 181 3.56 7.37 -14.69
CA PHE A 181 3.92 5.96 -14.88
C PHE A 181 4.41 5.64 -16.30
N ASN A 182 4.03 6.46 -17.28
CA ASN A 182 4.37 6.28 -18.70
C ASN A 182 5.49 7.22 -19.19
N GLN A 183 6.16 7.94 -18.28
CA GLN A 183 7.31 8.83 -18.58
C GLN A 183 8.63 8.14 -18.18
#